data_AF-A0A5C9EVE5-F1
#
_entry.id   AF-A0A5C9EVE5-F1
#
_cell.length_a   1.000
_cell.length_b   1.000
_cell.length_c   1.000
_cell.angle_alpha   90.00
_cell.angle_beta   90.00
_cell.angle_gamma   90.00
#
_symmetry.space_group_name_H-M   'P 1'
#
loop_
_entity.id
_entity.type
_entity.pdbx_description
1 polymer ?
#
loop_
_entity_poly.entity_id
_entity_poly.type
_entity_poly.pdbx_seq_one_letter_code
_entity_poly.pdbx_strand_id
1 'polypeptide(L)'
;MNNLKEFLTPTRFLDFNKSRVRNKAYEITKDLENEKERAIALFYWVRDNIRYNQFGFYMIPANFKASTTLRRGNGFCVSKAVLLSAMARAVKIPAKIHLADIINHKIPQKIIDWMKKEIFFFHGYSELFLDDKWVKATPVFDVRTSEKGGYPLVEFDGEHDALLASHDKDGKVFVEYVNDRGTYADLPYDEIEIVFNREYADAIEAILNGAK
;
A
#
# COMPACT_ATOMS: atom_id res chain seq x y z
N MET A 1 -5.30 -14.43 -23.68
CA MET A 1 -4.20 -13.45 -23.54
C MET A 1 -4.62 -12.43 -22.51
N ASN A 2 -3.98 -12.42 -21.34
CA ASN A 2 -4.26 -11.45 -20.28
C ASN A 2 -4.06 -10.04 -20.83
N ASN A 3 -5.10 -9.21 -20.80
CA ASN A 3 -5.04 -7.87 -21.36
C ASN A 3 -4.29 -6.92 -20.42
N LEU A 4 -2.95 -6.95 -20.47
CA LEU A 4 -2.08 -6.08 -19.65
C LEU A 4 -2.37 -4.57 -19.86
N LYS A 5 -3.05 -4.20 -20.94
CA LYS A 5 -3.46 -2.82 -21.23
C LYS A 5 -4.29 -2.21 -20.11
N GLU A 6 -5.16 -3.00 -19.46
CA GLU A 6 -5.96 -2.54 -18.33
C GLU A 6 -5.06 -2.08 -17.18
N PHE A 7 -4.01 -2.85 -16.90
CA PHE A 7 -3.02 -2.60 -15.86
C PHE A 7 -1.97 -1.54 -16.25
N LEU A 8 -2.13 -0.87 -17.38
CA LEU A 8 -1.29 0.24 -17.84
C LEU A 8 -2.07 1.57 -17.92
N THR A 9 -3.39 1.52 -17.73
CA THR A 9 -4.28 2.67 -17.94
C THR A 9 -4.51 3.41 -16.61
N PRO A 10 -4.61 4.76 -16.62
CA PRO A 10 -5.03 5.52 -15.43
C PRO A 10 -6.45 5.16 -15.00
N THR A 11 -6.70 5.26 -13.71
CA THR A 11 -8.03 4.98 -13.13
C THR A 11 -8.47 6.10 -12.18
N ARG A 12 -9.57 5.91 -11.43
CA ARG A 12 -10.06 6.92 -10.47
C ARG A 12 -9.05 7.20 -9.36
N PHE A 13 -8.36 6.16 -8.87
CA PHE A 13 -7.43 6.25 -7.75
C PHE A 13 -5.95 6.18 -8.17
N LEU A 14 -5.63 5.45 -9.24
CA LEU A 14 -4.29 5.45 -9.84
C LEU A 14 -4.21 6.62 -10.84
N ASP A 15 -4.30 7.84 -10.32
CA ASP A 15 -4.48 9.08 -11.09
C ASP A 15 -3.15 9.71 -11.54
N PHE A 16 -2.35 8.94 -12.29
CA PHE A 16 -1.03 9.35 -12.79
C PHE A 16 -1.05 10.16 -14.09
N ASN A 17 -2.22 10.32 -14.72
CA ASN A 17 -2.39 11.27 -15.83
C ASN A 17 -2.14 12.72 -15.40
N LYS A 18 -2.25 13.00 -14.09
CA LYS A 18 -1.81 14.25 -13.49
C LYS A 18 -0.29 14.33 -13.49
N SER A 19 0.24 15.43 -14.03
CA SER A 19 1.69 15.62 -14.22
C SER A 19 2.54 15.27 -13.00
N ARG A 20 2.10 15.55 -11.77
CA ARG A 20 2.91 15.33 -10.56
C ARG A 20 3.32 13.88 -10.31
N VAL A 21 2.41 12.90 -10.42
CA VAL A 21 2.74 11.49 -10.16
C VAL A 21 3.63 10.94 -11.26
N ARG A 22 3.26 11.18 -12.52
CA ARG A 22 4.06 10.76 -13.68
C ARG A 22 5.44 11.39 -13.70
N ASN A 23 5.54 12.71 -13.46
CA ASN A 23 6.82 13.40 -13.46
C ASN A 23 7.73 12.89 -12.34
N LYS A 24 7.17 12.63 -11.15
CA LYS A 24 7.95 12.05 -10.05
C LYS A 24 8.42 10.63 -10.40
N ALA A 25 7.59 9.81 -11.02
CA ALA A 25 7.99 8.48 -11.47
C ALA A 25 9.14 8.58 -12.49
N TYR A 26 9.02 9.44 -13.52
CA TYR A 26 10.09 9.68 -14.50
C TYR A 26 11.37 10.24 -13.90
N GLU A 27 11.28 11.10 -12.89
CA GLU A 27 12.44 11.61 -12.15
C GLU A 27 13.19 10.49 -11.43
N ILE A 28 12.47 9.63 -10.71
CA ILE A 28 13.04 8.49 -9.98
C ILE A 28 13.70 7.50 -10.95
N THR A 29 13.13 7.33 -12.15
CA THR A 29 13.57 6.30 -13.12
C THR A 29 14.42 6.85 -14.26
N LYS A 30 14.86 8.12 -14.20
CA LYS A 30 15.41 8.84 -15.34
C LYS A 30 16.57 8.13 -16.04
N ASP A 31 17.46 7.54 -15.25
CA ASP A 31 18.72 6.95 -15.71
C ASP A 31 18.70 5.40 -15.64
N LEU A 32 17.51 4.80 -15.50
CA LEU A 32 17.33 3.36 -15.38
C LEU A 32 16.82 2.76 -16.69
N GLU A 33 17.49 1.71 -17.16
CA GLU A 33 17.28 1.16 -18.49
C GLU A 33 16.23 0.04 -18.51
N ASN A 34 16.21 -0.81 -17.48
CA ASN A 34 15.31 -1.97 -17.42
C ASN A 34 14.12 -1.78 -16.45
N GLU A 35 13.04 -2.51 -16.69
CA GLU A 35 11.80 -2.41 -15.91
C GLU A 35 11.99 -2.83 -14.45
N LYS A 36 12.87 -3.81 -14.18
CA LYS A 36 13.18 -4.30 -12.85
C LYS A 36 13.82 -3.22 -11.97
N GLU A 37 14.87 -2.57 -12.46
CA GLU A 37 15.52 -1.43 -11.79
C GLU A 37 14.53 -0.31 -11.49
N ARG A 38 13.67 0.02 -12.45
CA ARG A 38 12.62 1.03 -12.26
C ARG A 38 11.63 0.62 -11.17
N ALA A 39 11.17 -0.62 -11.16
CA ALA A 39 10.28 -1.13 -10.13
C ALA A 39 10.92 -1.06 -8.74
N ILE A 40 12.18 -1.48 -8.62
CA ILE A 40 12.97 -1.42 -7.39
C ILE A 40 13.09 0.03 -6.91
N ALA A 41 13.53 0.96 -7.77
CA ALA A 41 13.69 2.36 -7.41
C ALA A 41 12.37 3.00 -6.96
N LEU A 42 11.27 2.72 -7.66
CA LEU A 42 9.94 3.20 -7.27
C LEU A 42 9.48 2.61 -5.93
N PHE A 43 9.70 1.31 -5.70
CA PHE A 43 9.38 0.64 -4.45
C PHE A 43 10.09 1.32 -3.27
N TYR A 44 11.42 1.44 -3.32
CA TYR A 44 12.21 2.05 -2.26
C TYR A 44 11.85 3.52 -2.07
N TRP A 45 11.63 4.25 -3.16
CA TRP A 45 11.20 5.64 -3.06
C TRP A 45 9.86 5.77 -2.31
N VAL A 46 8.84 4.99 -2.68
CA VAL A 46 7.53 5.01 -2.01
C VAL A 46 7.64 4.52 -0.57
N ARG A 47 8.43 3.47 -0.31
CA ARG A 47 8.65 2.93 1.04
C ARG A 47 9.18 4.01 1.97
N ASP A 48 10.26 4.68 1.56
CA ASP A 48 11.07 5.50 2.46
C ASP A 48 10.75 7.00 2.41
N ASN A 49 10.15 7.52 1.32
CA ASN A 49 9.79 8.94 1.20
C ASN A 49 8.33 9.25 1.52
N ILE A 50 7.48 8.23 1.65
CA ILE A 50 6.08 8.39 2.06
C ILE A 50 5.92 7.84 3.46
N ARG A 51 5.85 8.71 4.46
CA ARG A 51 5.78 8.28 5.85
C ARG A 51 4.54 7.41 6.12
N TYR A 52 4.72 6.29 6.83
CA TYR A 52 3.58 5.49 7.25
C TYR A 52 2.73 6.23 8.29
N ASN A 53 1.42 6.29 8.04
CA ASN A 53 0.45 6.92 8.92
C ASN A 53 -0.80 6.05 9.03
N GLN A 54 -0.85 5.22 10.07
CA GLN A 54 -1.97 4.32 10.35
C GLN A 54 -3.29 5.02 10.67
N PHE A 55 -3.30 6.33 10.96
CA PHE A 55 -4.51 7.10 11.22
C PHE A 55 -4.98 7.91 10.00
N GLY A 56 -4.38 7.64 8.83
CA GLY A 56 -4.70 8.35 7.58
C GLY A 56 -5.97 7.86 6.88
N PHE A 57 -6.66 6.85 7.41
CA PHE A 57 -7.82 6.21 6.78
C PHE A 57 -9.12 6.99 7.06
N TYR A 58 -9.25 8.18 6.48
CA TYR A 58 -10.56 8.83 6.43
C TYR A 58 -11.23 8.46 5.11
N MET A 59 -12.44 7.88 5.19
CA MET A 59 -13.28 7.48 4.05
C MET A 59 -13.76 8.69 3.25
N ILE A 60 -12.81 9.32 2.57
CA ILE A 60 -13.00 10.41 1.63
C ILE A 60 -12.29 9.96 0.35
N PRO A 61 -12.97 9.80 -0.78
CA PRO A 61 -12.36 9.22 -1.99
C PRO A 61 -11.09 9.95 -2.45
N ALA A 62 -11.02 11.27 -2.23
CA ALA A 62 -9.85 12.07 -2.57
C ALA A 62 -8.57 11.68 -1.79
N ASN A 63 -8.70 11.07 -0.61
CA ASN A 63 -7.59 10.63 0.22
C ASN A 63 -6.88 9.39 -0.33
N PHE A 64 -7.58 8.60 -1.13
CA PHE A 64 -7.07 7.34 -1.68
C PHE A 64 -6.40 7.52 -3.05
N LYS A 65 -6.43 8.73 -3.62
CA LYS A 65 -5.77 9.02 -4.90
C LYS A 65 -4.25 9.05 -4.75
N ALA A 66 -3.53 8.44 -5.69
CA ALA A 66 -2.06 8.45 -5.75
C ALA A 66 -1.51 9.89 -5.67
N SER A 67 -2.11 10.82 -6.40
CA SER A 67 -1.71 12.23 -6.38
C SER A 67 -1.87 12.92 -5.01
N THR A 68 -2.83 12.47 -4.19
CA THR A 68 -3.00 12.96 -2.82
C THR A 68 -1.95 12.40 -1.89
N THR A 69 -1.67 11.09 -1.95
CA THR A 69 -0.60 10.46 -1.17
C THR A 69 0.75 11.10 -1.46
N LEU A 70 1.07 11.29 -2.75
CA LEU A 70 2.30 11.96 -3.17
C LEU A 70 2.38 13.40 -2.64
N ARG A 71 1.29 14.16 -2.74
CA ARG A 71 1.24 15.55 -2.24
C ARG A 71 1.41 15.64 -0.72
N ARG A 72 0.83 14.70 0.03
CA ARG A 72 0.85 14.69 1.50
C ARG A 72 2.16 14.17 2.09
N GLY A 73 2.91 13.37 1.34
CA GLY A 73 4.15 12.73 1.82
C GLY A 73 3.91 11.71 2.95
N ASN A 74 2.67 11.27 3.15
CA ASN A 74 2.32 10.22 4.11
C ASN A 74 1.06 9.46 3.68
N GLY A 75 0.92 8.24 4.18
CA GLY A 75 -0.21 7.36 3.90
C GLY A 75 -0.15 6.04 4.67
N PHE A 76 -1.19 5.25 4.58
CA PHE A 76 -1.26 3.87 5.09
C PHE A 76 -1.11 2.85 3.96
N CYS A 77 -1.15 1.56 4.27
CA CYS A 77 -0.83 0.45 3.35
C CYS A 77 -1.52 0.58 1.98
N VAL A 78 -2.85 0.71 1.95
CA VAL A 78 -3.63 0.85 0.70
C VAL A 78 -3.19 2.05 -0.11
N SER A 79 -3.08 3.23 0.51
CA SER A 79 -2.71 4.46 -0.20
C SER A 79 -1.29 4.44 -0.76
N LYS A 80 -0.37 3.74 -0.08
CA LYS A 80 1.02 3.55 -0.54
C LYS A 80 1.09 2.53 -1.69
N ALA A 81 0.28 1.47 -1.64
CA ALA A 81 0.10 0.55 -2.77
C ALA A 81 -0.48 1.25 -4.00
N VAL A 82 -1.51 2.10 -3.81
CA VAL A 82 -2.08 2.92 -4.89
C VAL A 82 -1.03 3.83 -5.52
N LEU A 83 -0.18 4.48 -4.71
CA LEU A 83 0.88 5.33 -5.23
C LEU A 83 1.95 4.53 -6.00
N LEU A 84 2.43 3.41 -5.45
CA LEU A 84 3.42 2.56 -6.12
C LEU A 84 2.88 2.05 -7.45
N SER A 85 1.66 1.49 -7.47
CA SER A 85 1.05 1.00 -8.70
C SER A 85 0.82 2.12 -9.72
N ALA A 86 0.42 3.32 -9.30
CA ALA A 86 0.27 4.46 -10.19
C ALA A 86 1.61 4.93 -10.80
N MET A 87 2.68 4.94 -10.00
CA MET A 87 4.02 5.27 -10.49
C MET A 87 4.56 4.23 -11.46
N ALA A 88 4.38 2.94 -11.15
CA ALA A 88 4.78 1.83 -12.03
C ALA A 88 4.08 1.92 -13.40
N ARG A 89 2.76 2.14 -13.42
CA ARG A 89 2.00 2.34 -14.67
C ARG A 89 2.47 3.54 -15.46
N ALA A 90 2.87 4.63 -14.79
CA ALA A 90 3.38 5.82 -15.44
C ALA A 90 4.67 5.54 -16.24
N VAL A 91 5.50 4.60 -15.78
CA VAL A 91 6.74 4.15 -16.44
C VAL A 91 6.57 2.86 -17.25
N LYS A 92 5.31 2.52 -17.59
CA LYS A 92 4.93 1.38 -18.46
C LYS A 92 5.09 -0.02 -17.86
N ILE A 93 5.23 -0.12 -16.54
CA ILE A 93 5.18 -1.40 -15.84
C ILE A 93 3.71 -1.71 -15.50
N PRO A 94 3.12 -2.81 -16.00
CA PRO A 94 1.76 -3.19 -15.62
C PRO A 94 1.71 -3.43 -14.11
N ALA A 95 0.74 -2.81 -13.45
CA ALA A 95 0.60 -2.92 -12.00
C ALA A 95 -0.86 -3.06 -11.60
N LYS A 96 -1.15 -3.72 -10.48
CA LYS A 96 -2.50 -3.82 -9.90
C LYS A 96 -2.42 -3.73 -8.37
N ILE A 97 -3.57 -3.58 -7.73
CA ILE A 97 -3.69 -3.57 -6.26
C ILE A 97 -4.07 -4.96 -5.81
N HIS A 98 -3.43 -5.46 -4.76
CA HIS A 98 -3.84 -6.66 -4.05
C HIS A 98 -4.29 -6.26 -2.65
N LEU A 99 -5.41 -6.83 -2.20
CA LEU A 99 -5.98 -6.58 -0.88
C LEU A 99 -6.09 -7.89 -0.09
N ALA A 100 -5.84 -7.83 1.22
CA ALA A 100 -6.00 -8.94 2.13
C ALA A 100 -6.41 -8.45 3.52
N ASP A 101 -6.98 -9.31 4.35
CA ASP A 101 -7.12 -9.03 5.78
C ASP A 101 -5.93 -9.62 6.53
N ILE A 102 -5.44 -8.89 7.53
CA ILE A 102 -4.30 -9.32 8.32
C ILE A 102 -4.57 -9.22 9.82
N ILE A 103 -3.85 -10.02 10.60
CA ILE A 103 -3.67 -9.80 12.04
C ILE A 103 -2.26 -9.25 12.23
N ASN A 104 -2.12 -8.17 13.00
CA ASN A 104 -0.82 -7.61 13.38
C ASN A 104 -0.62 -7.76 14.89
N HIS A 105 0.19 -8.74 15.27
CA HIS A 105 0.47 -9.11 16.67
C HIS A 105 1.34 -8.10 17.43
N LYS A 106 1.91 -7.12 16.71
CA LYS A 106 2.74 -6.07 17.30
C LYS A 106 2.04 -4.72 17.35
N ILE A 107 0.76 -4.66 17.00
CA ILE A 107 -0.05 -3.46 17.21
C ILE A 107 -0.18 -3.20 18.73
N PRO A 108 -0.06 -1.95 19.22
CA PRO A 108 -0.27 -1.68 20.63
C PRO A 108 -1.69 -2.08 21.09
N GLN A 109 -1.82 -2.70 22.27
CA GLN A 109 -3.11 -3.15 22.82
C GLN A 109 -4.19 -2.06 22.80
N LYS A 110 -3.83 -0.81 23.12
CA LYS A 110 -4.74 0.34 23.05
C LYS A 110 -5.42 0.53 21.68
N ILE A 111 -4.78 0.11 20.59
CA ILE A 111 -5.34 0.17 19.23
C ILE A 111 -6.34 -0.97 19.03
N ILE A 112 -6.04 -2.17 19.53
CA ILE A 112 -6.99 -3.30 19.53
C ILE A 112 -8.22 -2.94 20.35
N ASP A 113 -8.02 -2.40 21.56
CA ASP A 113 -9.11 -2.01 22.45
C ASP A 113 -9.99 -0.91 21.82
N TRP A 114 -9.35 0.01 21.10
CA TRP A 114 -10.04 1.08 20.38
C TRP A 114 -10.81 0.56 19.14
N MET A 115 -10.20 -0.33 18.35
CA MET A 115 -10.84 -0.94 17.17
C MET A 115 -11.87 -2.02 17.56
N LYS A 116 -11.76 -2.57 18.78
CA LYS A 116 -12.48 -3.76 19.27
C LYS A 116 -12.36 -4.99 18.35
N LYS A 117 -11.27 -5.06 17.60
CA LYS A 117 -11.01 -6.06 16.56
C LYS A 117 -9.53 -6.39 16.52
N GLU A 118 -9.21 -7.66 16.32
CA GLU A 118 -7.84 -8.14 16.08
C GLU A 118 -7.48 -8.11 14.59
N ILE A 119 -8.50 -8.13 13.72
CA ILE A 119 -8.35 -8.13 12.26
C ILE A 119 -8.25 -6.68 11.75
N PHE A 120 -7.21 -6.44 10.95
CA PHE A 120 -7.05 -5.28 10.10
C PHE A 120 -7.61 -5.59 8.71
N PHE A 121 -8.81 -5.09 8.45
CA PHE A 121 -9.47 -5.24 7.17
C PHE A 121 -8.77 -4.40 6.11
N PHE A 122 -8.55 -4.99 4.93
CA PHE A 122 -7.89 -4.34 3.78
C PHE A 122 -6.47 -3.81 4.04
N HIS A 123 -5.54 -4.72 4.32
CA HIS A 123 -4.14 -4.51 4.00
C HIS A 123 -3.94 -4.46 2.48
N GLY A 124 -3.28 -3.41 1.98
CA GLY A 124 -3.02 -3.23 0.54
C GLY A 124 -1.54 -3.24 0.18
N TYR A 125 -1.23 -3.92 -0.92
CA TYR A 125 0.09 -3.95 -1.56
C TYR A 125 -0.05 -3.98 -3.09
N SER A 126 1.05 -3.76 -3.80
CA SER A 126 1.08 -3.75 -5.27
C SER A 126 1.45 -5.12 -5.82
N GLU A 127 0.91 -5.50 -6.97
CA GLU A 127 1.51 -6.52 -7.82
C GLU A 127 2.03 -5.86 -9.09
N LEU A 128 3.31 -6.08 -9.40
CA LEU A 128 4.01 -5.54 -10.56
C LEU A 128 4.31 -6.67 -11.54
N PHE A 129 4.03 -6.47 -12.84
CA PHE A 129 4.36 -7.45 -13.86
C PHE A 129 5.80 -7.22 -14.34
N LEU A 130 6.69 -8.15 -14.00
CA LEU A 130 8.13 -8.10 -14.26
C LEU A 130 8.58 -9.47 -14.76
N ASP A 131 9.43 -9.53 -15.78
CA ASP A 131 9.96 -10.79 -16.35
C ASP A 131 8.87 -11.86 -16.57
N ASP A 132 7.76 -11.47 -17.21
CA ASP A 132 6.59 -12.30 -17.51
C ASP A 132 5.83 -12.90 -16.31
N LYS A 133 6.04 -12.38 -15.10
CA LYS A 133 5.34 -12.80 -13.87
C LYS A 133 4.83 -11.62 -13.05
N TRP A 134 3.80 -11.87 -12.24
CA TRP A 134 3.38 -10.93 -11.20
C TRP A 134 4.23 -11.12 -9.96
N VAL A 135 4.82 -10.04 -9.47
CA VAL A 135 5.62 -10.00 -8.24
C VAL A 135 4.96 -9.06 -7.24
N LYS A 136 4.75 -9.54 -6.02
CA LYS A 136 4.12 -8.76 -4.95
C LYS A 136 5.12 -7.77 -4.34
N ALA A 137 4.67 -6.55 -4.05
CA ALA A 137 5.51 -5.49 -3.52
C ALA A 137 4.74 -4.67 -2.47
N THR A 138 5.18 -4.76 -1.21
CA THR A 138 4.54 -4.13 -0.04
C THR A 138 5.36 -2.97 0.52
N PRO A 139 5.20 -1.72 0.02
CA PRO A 139 6.09 -0.61 0.36
C PRO A 139 5.72 0.07 1.69
N VAL A 140 5.29 -0.66 2.71
CA VAL A 140 4.45 -0.10 3.82
C VAL A 140 5.24 0.61 4.91
N PHE A 141 6.15 -0.08 5.60
CA PHE A 141 6.91 0.53 6.71
C PHE A 141 8.18 1.19 6.18
N ASP A 142 8.26 2.52 6.30
CA ASP A 142 9.51 3.26 6.10
C ASP A 142 10.52 2.89 7.20
N VAL A 143 11.82 3.07 6.92
CA VAL A 143 12.93 2.76 7.85
C VAL A 143 12.65 3.24 9.27
N ARG A 144 12.25 4.52 9.43
CA ARG A 144 12.01 5.11 10.74
C ARG A 144 10.83 4.48 11.46
N THR A 145 9.75 4.18 10.74
CA THR A 145 8.59 3.47 11.31
C THR A 145 8.96 2.05 11.73
N SER A 146 9.75 1.36 10.91
CA SER A 146 10.23 0.00 11.17
C SER A 146 11.09 -0.07 12.43
N GLU A 147 12.07 0.83 12.55
CA GLU A 147 12.95 0.93 13.72
C GLU A 147 12.15 1.24 14.99
N LYS A 148 11.24 2.22 14.92
CA LYS A 148 10.41 2.61 16.08
C LYS A 148 9.46 1.49 16.52
N GLY A 149 8.91 0.73 15.58
CA GLY A 149 7.97 -0.37 15.86
C GLY A 149 8.63 -1.72 16.11
N GLY A 150 9.94 -1.84 15.87
CA GLY A 150 10.63 -3.14 15.86
C GLY A 150 10.06 -4.10 14.81
N TYR A 151 9.63 -3.57 13.66
CA TYR A 151 9.11 -4.35 12.55
C TYR A 151 10.25 -4.75 11.59
N PRO A 152 10.21 -5.93 10.98
CA PRO A 152 11.05 -6.24 9.83
C PRO A 152 10.75 -5.30 8.66
N LEU A 153 11.81 -4.82 8.01
CA LEU A 153 11.67 -4.11 6.74
C LEU A 153 11.30 -5.09 5.64
N VAL A 154 10.45 -4.62 4.72
CA VAL A 154 10.20 -5.31 3.46
C VAL A 154 11.25 -4.83 2.46
N GLU A 155 12.06 -5.76 1.98
CA GLU A 155 13.03 -5.57 0.90
C GLU A 155 12.46 -6.10 -0.41
N PHE A 156 12.86 -5.50 -1.53
CA PHE A 156 12.33 -5.86 -2.85
C PHE A 156 13.45 -5.87 -3.89
N ASP A 157 13.65 -7.04 -4.50
CA ASP A 157 14.67 -7.29 -5.51
C ASP A 157 14.11 -7.32 -6.95
N GLY A 158 12.81 -7.11 -7.11
CA GLY A 158 12.13 -7.18 -8.41
C GLY A 158 11.95 -8.60 -8.96
N GLU A 159 12.28 -9.63 -8.19
CA GLU A 159 12.20 -11.04 -8.60
C GLU A 159 11.31 -11.87 -7.68
N HIS A 160 11.38 -11.63 -6.37
CA HIS A 160 10.64 -12.37 -5.35
C HIS A 160 9.56 -11.50 -4.71
N ASP A 161 8.50 -12.18 -4.22
CA ASP A 161 7.43 -11.52 -3.51
C ASP A 161 7.94 -10.83 -2.24
N ALA A 162 7.69 -9.52 -2.16
CA ALA A 162 8.03 -8.66 -1.03
C ALA A 162 6.78 -8.39 -0.19
N LEU A 163 6.51 -9.28 0.77
CA LEU A 163 5.39 -9.23 1.70
C LEU A 163 5.85 -8.92 3.13
N LEU A 164 4.92 -8.49 3.99
CA LEU A 164 5.16 -8.44 5.43
C LEU A 164 5.56 -9.83 5.96
N ALA A 165 6.65 -9.88 6.73
CA ALA A 165 7.15 -11.11 7.32
C ALA A 165 6.16 -11.67 8.37
N SER A 166 6.06 -13.00 8.43
CA SER A 166 5.23 -13.66 9.43
C SER A 166 5.79 -13.56 10.85
N HIS A 167 7.10 -13.39 10.98
CA HIS A 167 7.80 -13.28 12.25
C HIS A 167 8.71 -12.05 12.28
N ASP A 168 8.92 -11.50 13.48
CA ASP A 168 9.89 -10.45 13.71
C ASP A 168 11.33 -10.99 13.86
N LYS A 169 12.29 -10.08 14.08
CA LYS A 169 13.71 -10.40 14.27
C LYS A 169 14.01 -11.30 15.47
N ASP A 170 13.08 -11.38 16.44
CA ASP A 170 13.21 -12.18 17.65
C ASP A 170 12.45 -13.52 17.51
N GLY A 171 11.92 -13.83 16.32
CA GLY A 171 11.16 -15.05 16.03
C GLY A 171 9.74 -15.05 16.59
N LYS A 172 9.21 -13.89 17.00
CA LYS A 172 7.81 -13.78 17.47
C LYS A 172 6.89 -13.54 16.29
N VAL A 173 5.67 -14.07 16.35
CA VAL A 173 4.65 -13.83 15.32
C VAL A 173 4.43 -12.33 15.16
N PHE A 174 4.43 -11.87 13.92
CA PHE A 174 4.27 -10.47 13.56
C PHE A 174 2.98 -10.27 12.76
N VAL A 175 2.89 -10.82 11.56
CA VAL A 175 1.75 -10.64 10.67
C VAL A 175 1.22 -11.97 10.19
N GLU A 176 -0.10 -12.14 10.25
CA GLU A 176 -0.80 -13.25 9.62
C GLU A 176 -1.74 -12.71 8.54
N TYR A 177 -1.68 -13.27 7.34
CA TYR A 177 -2.66 -13.01 6.28
C TYR A 177 -3.80 -14.01 6.44
N VAL A 178 -4.98 -13.53 6.80
CA VAL A 178 -6.11 -14.40 7.20
C VAL A 178 -7.20 -14.50 6.14
N ASN A 179 -7.24 -13.58 5.17
CA ASN A 179 -8.19 -13.61 4.08
C ASN A 179 -7.62 -12.89 2.85
N ASP A 180 -7.49 -13.59 1.73
CA ASP A 180 -7.12 -12.99 0.44
C ASP A 180 -8.36 -12.38 -0.20
N ARG A 181 -8.35 -11.06 -0.47
CA ARG A 181 -9.45 -10.34 -1.10
C ARG A 181 -9.25 -10.16 -2.61
N GLY A 182 -8.18 -10.69 -3.16
CA GLY A 182 -7.87 -10.69 -4.58
C GLY A 182 -7.24 -9.41 -5.10
N THR A 183 -7.24 -9.29 -6.44
CA THR A 183 -6.52 -8.23 -7.15
C THR A 183 -7.44 -7.37 -8.00
N TYR A 184 -7.11 -6.08 -8.11
CA TYR A 184 -7.96 -5.07 -8.74
C TYR A 184 -7.19 -4.12 -9.64
N ALA A 185 -7.75 -3.81 -10.81
CA ALA A 185 -7.19 -2.83 -11.74
C ALA A 185 -7.36 -1.36 -11.26
N ASP A 186 -8.39 -1.07 -10.47
CA ASP A 186 -8.54 0.17 -9.70
C ASP A 186 -8.84 -0.18 -8.24
N LEU A 187 -8.69 0.77 -7.32
CA LEU A 187 -9.06 0.52 -5.93
C LEU A 187 -10.58 0.29 -5.81
N PRO A 188 -11.05 -0.83 -5.21
CA PRO A 188 -12.47 -1.10 -4.96
C PRO A 188 -12.96 -0.28 -3.76
N TYR A 189 -12.94 1.05 -3.90
CA TYR A 189 -13.21 1.99 -2.81
C TYR A 189 -14.59 1.77 -2.18
N ASP A 190 -15.61 1.52 -2.98
CA ASP A 190 -16.98 1.38 -2.48
C ASP A 190 -17.11 0.12 -1.58
N GLU A 191 -16.39 -0.97 -1.91
CA GLU A 191 -16.33 -2.17 -1.05
C GLU A 191 -15.57 -1.88 0.25
N ILE A 192 -14.42 -1.19 0.16
CA ILE A 192 -13.62 -0.79 1.33
C ILE A 192 -14.47 0.07 2.25
N GLU A 193 -15.21 1.03 1.71
CA GLU A 193 -16.08 1.94 2.47
C GLU A 193 -17.19 1.20 3.22
N ILE A 194 -17.86 0.26 2.55
CA ILE A 194 -18.91 -0.57 3.18
C ILE A 194 -18.35 -1.34 4.38
N VAL A 195 -17.21 -2.02 4.20
CA VAL A 195 -16.61 -2.82 5.27
C VAL A 195 -16.05 -1.93 6.37
N PHE A 196 -15.40 -0.81 6.05
CA PHE A 196 -14.87 0.09 7.06
C PHE A 196 -15.98 0.70 7.91
N ASN A 197 -17.08 1.14 7.30
CA ASN A 197 -18.22 1.67 8.04
C ASN A 197 -18.91 0.61 8.90
N ARG A 198 -18.86 -0.68 8.51
CA ARG A 198 -19.42 -1.79 9.29
C ARG A 198 -18.51 -2.21 10.43
N GLU A 199 -17.22 -2.41 10.15
CA GLU A 199 -16.27 -3.04 11.08
C GLU A 199 -15.59 -2.03 12.02
N TYR A 200 -15.50 -0.76 11.59
CA TYR A 200 -14.82 0.31 12.33
C TYR A 200 -15.75 1.45 12.73
N ALA A 201 -17.07 1.26 12.73
CA ALA A 201 -18.06 2.28 13.08
C ALA A 201 -17.74 2.98 14.42
N ASP A 202 -17.55 2.20 15.49
CA ASP A 202 -17.23 2.72 16.84
C ASP A 202 -15.92 3.53 16.85
N ALA A 203 -14.90 3.04 16.13
CA ALA A 203 -13.59 3.67 16.06
C ALA A 203 -13.67 5.01 15.27
N ILE A 204 -14.41 5.01 14.16
CA ILE A 204 -14.68 6.20 13.36
C ILE A 204 -15.46 7.24 14.18
N GLU A 205 -16.49 6.81 14.91
CA GLU A 205 -17.28 7.69 15.78
C GLU A 205 -16.41 8.31 16.88
N ALA A 206 -15.53 7.53 17.51
CA ALA A 206 -14.58 8.03 18.50
C ALA A 206 -13.64 9.12 17.94
N ILE A 207 -13.13 8.95 16.70
CA ILE A 207 -12.31 9.96 16.03
C ILE A 207 -13.13 11.24 15.76
N LEU A 208 -14.36 11.10 15.26
CA LEU A 208 -15.23 12.23 14.97
C LEU A 208 -15.59 13.03 16.24
N ASN A 209 -15.71 12.35 17.37
CA ASN A 209 -15.99 12.94 18.67
C ASN A 209 -14.73 13.49 19.39
N GLY A 210 -13.55 13.45 18.76
CA GLY A 210 -12.33 14.04 19.29
C GLY A 210 -11.66 13.24 20.43
N ALA A 211 -12.07 11.99 20.65
CA ALA A 211 -11.37 11.10 21.56
C ALA A 211 -10.02 10.70 20.92
N LYS A 212 -8.92 11.08 21.57
CA LYS A 212 -7.54 10.71 21.17
C LYS A 212 -7.04 9.52 21.98
#